data_AF-Q692J7-F1
#
_entry.id   AF-Q692J7-F1
#
_cell.length_a   1.000
_cell.length_b   1.000
_cell.length_c   1.000
_cell.angle_alpha   90.00
_cell.angle_beta   90.00
_cell.angle_gamma   90.00
#
_symmetry.space_group_name_H-M   'P 1'
#
loop_
_entity.id
_entity.type
_entity.pdbx_description
1 polymer ?
#
loop_
_entity_poly.entity_id
_entity_poly.type
_entity_poly.pdbx_seq_one_letter_code
_entity_poly.pdbx_strand_id
1 'polypeptide(L)'
;NDQEYREKSAKAFAILLHLMRGTPYIYQGEEIGMTNYPFGTLNQVEDIESLNYAREALEKGVPMEEIMDSIRVIGRDNARTPMQWDKSKNAGFSTGQPWLAVNPNHQEINVQEALANPDSIFYTYQKLVQIRKENSWLIHLILSSWKQLTRFLPISVRTVTVAS
;
A
#
# COMPACT_ATOMS: atom_id res chain seq x y z
N ASN A 1 13.51 -1.91 7.38
CA ASN A 1 14.56 -1.89 6.34
C ASN A 1 13.95 -2.41 5.04
N ASP A 2 13.66 -1.49 4.13
CA ASP A 2 13.13 -1.71 2.78
C ASP A 2 14.20 -2.23 1.78
N GLN A 3 15.41 -2.52 2.27
CA GLN A 3 16.46 -3.20 1.52
C GLN A 3 16.41 -4.72 1.78
N GLU A 4 16.80 -5.17 2.98
CA GLU A 4 16.98 -6.60 3.28
C GLU A 4 15.67 -7.41 3.37
N TYR A 5 14.61 -6.81 3.91
CA TYR A 5 13.35 -7.51 4.23
C TYR A 5 12.17 -7.07 3.38
N ARG A 6 12.39 -6.28 2.32
CA ARG A 6 11.34 -5.66 1.50
C ARG A 6 10.24 -6.63 1.09
N GLU A 7 10.62 -7.76 0.50
CA GLU A 7 9.63 -8.73 0.02
C GLU A 7 8.89 -9.43 1.16
N LYS A 8 9.62 -9.80 2.22
CA LYS A 8 9.04 -10.48 3.37
C LYS A 8 8.05 -9.58 4.10
N SER A 9 8.39 -8.31 4.31
CA SER A 9 7.51 -7.34 4.96
C SER A 9 6.32 -6.98 4.07
N ALA A 10 6.51 -6.75 2.77
CA ALA A 10 5.42 -6.47 1.84
C ALA A 10 4.39 -7.61 1.80
N LYS A 11 4.85 -8.86 1.72
CA LYS A 11 3.96 -10.03 1.79
C LYS A 11 3.25 -10.12 3.14
N ALA A 12 3.96 -9.86 4.25
CA ALA A 12 3.35 -9.89 5.57
C ALA A 12 2.22 -8.85 5.71
N PHE A 13 2.43 -7.61 5.25
CA PHE A 13 1.39 -6.57 5.22
C PHE A 13 0.21 -6.95 4.31
N ALA A 14 0.50 -7.48 3.12
CA ALA A 14 -0.52 -7.95 2.19
C ALA A 14 -1.43 -9.01 2.85
N ILE A 15 -0.82 -10.02 3.48
CA ILE A 15 -1.51 -11.10 4.18
C ILE A 15 -2.35 -10.55 5.33
N LEU A 16 -1.78 -9.67 6.16
CA LEU A 16 -2.48 -9.07 7.29
C LEU A 16 -3.76 -8.35 6.83
N LEU A 17 -3.65 -7.45 5.85
CA LEU A 17 -4.78 -6.64 5.38
C LEU A 17 -5.80 -7.44 4.57
N HIS A 18 -5.35 -8.34 3.69
CA HIS A 18 -6.24 -9.14 2.85
C HIS A 18 -6.94 -10.28 3.58
N LEU A 19 -6.59 -10.58 4.83
CA LEU A 19 -7.30 -11.57 5.64
C LEU A 19 -8.17 -10.92 6.74
N MET A 20 -8.12 -9.60 6.89
CA MET A 20 -9.07 -8.86 7.72
C MET A 20 -10.47 -8.81 7.08
N ARG A 21 -11.51 -8.67 7.91
CA ARG A 21 -12.88 -8.41 7.46
C ARG A 21 -12.98 -7.03 6.84
N GLY A 22 -13.55 -6.93 5.64
CA GLY A 22 -13.73 -5.67 4.92
C GLY A 22 -13.66 -5.85 3.41
N THR A 23 -13.43 -4.75 2.69
CA THR A 23 -13.10 -4.79 1.27
C THR A 23 -11.65 -4.33 1.15
N PRO A 24 -10.70 -5.21 0.79
CA PRO A 24 -9.31 -4.78 0.62
C PRO A 24 -9.21 -3.89 -0.61
N TYR A 25 -8.33 -2.88 -0.52
CA TYR A 25 -7.92 -2.03 -1.63
C TYR A 25 -6.42 -2.26 -1.83
N ILE A 26 -5.99 -2.28 -3.09
CA ILE A 26 -4.58 -2.37 -3.47
C ILE A 26 -4.27 -1.08 -4.21
N TYR A 27 -3.26 -0.35 -3.76
CA TYR A 27 -2.79 0.83 -4.47
C TYR A 27 -1.78 0.43 -5.57
N GLN A 28 -1.71 1.19 -6.66
CA GLN A 28 -0.80 0.89 -7.77
C GLN A 28 0.65 0.80 -7.29
N GLY A 29 1.34 -0.30 -7.60
CA GLY A 29 2.72 -0.52 -7.20
C GLY A 29 2.88 -1.24 -5.87
N GLU A 30 1.82 -1.35 -5.06
CA GLU A 30 1.83 -2.10 -3.81
C GLU A 30 2.07 -3.60 -4.07
N GLU A 31 1.52 -4.11 -5.17
CA GLU A 31 1.62 -5.50 -5.60
C GLU A 31 3.02 -5.92 -6.06
N ILE A 32 3.88 -4.95 -6.40
CA ILE A 32 5.31 -5.19 -6.67
C ILE A 32 6.23 -4.69 -5.55
N GLY A 33 5.63 -4.11 -4.49
CA GLY A 33 6.35 -3.54 -3.36
C GLY A 33 7.22 -2.35 -3.75
N MET A 34 6.66 -1.38 -4.49
CA MET A 34 7.28 -0.08 -4.73
C MET A 34 7.59 0.61 -3.39
N THR A 35 8.70 1.36 -3.36
CA THR A 35 9.19 2.05 -2.16
C THR A 35 9.19 3.56 -2.35
N ASN A 36 9.38 4.28 -1.24
CA ASN A 36 9.51 5.74 -1.25
C ASN A 36 10.63 6.19 -2.19
N TYR A 37 10.45 7.36 -2.80
CA TYR A 37 11.42 7.94 -3.71
C TYR A 37 12.50 8.70 -2.92
N PRO A 38 13.79 8.52 -3.26
CA PRO A 38 14.88 9.19 -2.55
C PRO A 38 15.03 10.65 -3.01
N PHE A 39 14.08 11.52 -2.64
CA PHE A 39 14.13 12.94 -2.97
C PHE A 39 15.40 13.58 -2.40
N GLY A 40 16.25 14.10 -3.28
CA GLY A 40 17.53 14.71 -2.93
C GLY A 40 17.42 16.22 -2.70
N THR A 41 16.47 16.89 -3.37
CA THR A 41 16.27 18.34 -3.23
C THR A 41 14.79 18.70 -3.31
N LEU A 42 14.41 19.84 -2.73
CA LEU A 42 13.03 20.33 -2.75
C LEU A 42 12.49 20.58 -4.16
N ASN A 43 13.36 20.88 -5.13
CA ASN A 43 12.99 21.09 -6.54
C ASN A 43 12.47 19.83 -7.24
N GLN A 44 12.62 18.66 -6.62
CA GLN A 44 12.07 17.40 -7.14
C GLN A 44 10.68 17.09 -6.60
N VAL A 45 10.17 17.92 -5.68
CA VAL A 45 8.89 17.75 -5.01
C VAL A 45 7.87 18.65 -5.70
N GLU A 46 6.72 18.08 -6.06
CA GLU A 46 5.63 18.77 -6.76
C GLU A 46 4.42 18.99 -5.83
N ASP A 47 4.36 18.25 -4.72
CA ASP A 47 3.27 18.32 -3.75
C ASP A 47 3.23 19.66 -3.00
N ILE A 48 2.15 20.41 -3.21
CA ILE A 48 1.95 21.73 -2.62
C ILE A 48 1.98 21.73 -1.09
N GLU A 49 1.52 20.65 -0.45
CA GLU A 49 1.54 20.48 0.99
C GLU A 49 2.97 20.35 1.51
N SER A 50 3.78 19.50 0.86
CA SER A 50 5.21 19.36 1.15
C SER A 50 5.98 20.67 0.91
N LEU A 51 5.67 21.41 -0.16
CA LEU A 51 6.28 22.72 -0.44
C LEU A 51 5.90 23.79 0.59
N ASN A 52 4.63 23.83 1.00
CA ASN A 52 4.16 24.74 2.05
C ASN A 52 4.79 24.41 3.41
N TYR A 53 4.86 23.13 3.75
CA TYR A 53 5.55 22.66 4.95
C TYR A 53 7.01 23.12 4.96
N ALA A 54 7.74 22.91 3.86
CA ALA A 54 9.13 23.32 3.76
C ALA A 54 9.29 24.83 3.95
N ARG A 55 8.42 25.64 3.33
CA ARG A 55 8.43 27.10 3.50
C ARG A 55 8.23 27.51 4.96
N GLU A 56 7.20 26.99 5.63
CA GLU A 56 6.91 27.30 7.02
C GLU A 56 8.01 26.83 7.99
N ALA A 57 8.61 25.67 7.73
CA ALA A 57 9.69 25.13 8.54
C ALA A 57 10.98 25.95 8.39
N LEU A 58 11.31 26.40 7.17
CA LEU A 58 12.43 27.31 6.90
C LEU A 58 12.24 28.66 7.60
N GLU A 59 11.02 29.23 7.57
CA GLU A 59 10.70 30.47 8.29
C GLU A 59 10.90 30.32 9.82
N LYS A 60 10.74 29.10 10.36
CA LYS A 60 11.00 28.76 11.77
C LYS A 60 12.46 28.39 12.05
N GLY A 61 13.34 28.44 11.05
CA GLY A 61 14.77 28.14 11.20
C GLY A 61 15.13 26.65 11.26
N VAL A 62 14.22 25.76 10.82
CA VAL A 62 14.53 24.33 10.74
C VAL A 62 15.54 24.09 9.61
N PRO A 63 16.60 23.29 9.84
CA PRO A 63 17.57 22.97 8.79
C PRO A 63 16.91 22.24 7.61
N MET A 64 17.33 22.58 6.38
CA MET A 64 16.79 21.97 5.15
C MET A 64 16.88 20.44 5.15
N GLU A 65 17.94 19.86 5.73
CA GLU A 65 18.10 18.40 5.76
C GLU A 65 17.00 17.72 6.59
N GLU A 66 16.64 18.28 7.75
CA GLU A 66 15.56 17.75 8.61
C GLU A 66 14.18 17.87 7.95
N ILE A 67 13.98 18.96 7.19
CA ILE A 67 12.77 19.16 6.38
C ILE A 67 12.70 18.09 5.29
N MET A 68 13.80 17.87 4.58
CA MET A 68 13.86 16.87 3.50
C MET A 68 13.72 15.44 4.03
N ASP A 69 14.29 15.12 5.20
CA ASP A 69 14.06 13.85 5.90
C ASP A 69 12.58 13.62 6.17
N SER A 70 11.89 14.63 6.67
CA SER A 70 10.45 14.56 6.91
C SER A 70 9.69 14.32 5.59
N ILE A 71 9.99 15.08 4.54
CA ILE A 71 9.35 14.91 3.21
C ILE A 71 9.60 13.51 2.64
N ARG A 72 10.81 12.95 2.77
CA ARG A 72 11.12 11.58 2.32
C ARG A 72 10.28 10.52 3.05
N VAL A 73 9.94 10.74 4.31
CA VAL A 73 9.17 9.80 5.12
C VAL A 73 7.66 9.92 4.90
N ILE A 74 7.12 11.14 4.94
CA ILE A 74 5.66 11.36 4.97
C ILE A 74 5.09 12.03 3.71
N GLY A 75 5.94 12.52 2.80
CA GLY A 75 5.52 13.26 1.62
C GLY A 75 4.64 12.43 0.69
N ARG A 76 3.57 13.03 0.18
CA ARG A 76 2.57 12.34 -0.65
C ARG A 76 3.09 11.95 -2.02
N ASP A 77 4.10 12.66 -2.54
CA ASP A 77 4.72 12.34 -3.83
C ASP A 77 5.40 10.98 -3.85
N ASN A 78 5.76 10.40 -2.70
CA ASN A 78 6.24 9.02 -2.60
C ASN A 78 5.27 8.02 -3.27
N ALA A 79 3.96 8.23 -3.08
CA ALA A 79 2.93 7.37 -3.67
C ALA A 79 2.53 7.79 -5.10
N ARG A 80 3.09 8.87 -5.65
CA ARG A 80 2.72 9.43 -6.96
C ARG A 80 3.78 9.23 -8.03
N THR A 81 4.94 8.71 -7.66
CA THR A 81 5.97 8.39 -8.65
C THR A 81 5.43 7.41 -9.70
N PRO A 82 5.88 7.51 -10.95
CA PRO A 82 5.38 6.69 -12.04
C PRO A 82 5.46 5.18 -11.75
N MET A 83 4.43 4.45 -12.18
CA MET A 83 4.39 2.98 -12.08
C MET A 83 5.56 2.34 -12.82
N GLN A 84 6.16 1.32 -12.21
CA GLN A 84 7.39 0.69 -12.69
C GLN A 84 7.06 -0.58 -13.48
N TRP A 85 6.86 -0.47 -14.80
CA TRP A 85 6.49 -1.61 -15.65
C TRP A 85 7.66 -2.51 -15.99
N ASP A 86 8.79 -1.94 -16.39
CA ASP A 86 9.97 -2.68 -16.84
C ASP A 86 11.28 -1.91 -16.59
N LYS A 87 12.40 -2.43 -17.12
CA LYS A 87 13.75 -1.84 -16.99
C LYS A 87 14.06 -0.76 -18.04
N SER A 88 13.13 -0.46 -18.94
CA SER A 88 13.34 0.51 -20.02
C SER A 88 13.33 1.95 -19.48
N LYS A 89 13.56 2.92 -20.38
CA LYS A 89 13.52 4.34 -20.03
C LYS A 89 12.19 4.68 -19.34
N ASN A 90 12.28 5.41 -18.23
CA ASN A 90 11.13 5.75 -17.37
C ASN A 90 10.32 4.53 -16.91
N ALA A 91 10.99 3.37 -16.73
CA ALA A 91 10.36 2.11 -16.36
C ALA A 91 9.18 1.68 -17.26
N GLY A 92 9.21 2.04 -18.54
CA GLY A 92 8.13 1.74 -19.48
C GLY A 92 6.86 2.59 -19.28
N PHE A 93 6.87 3.55 -18.34
CA PHE A 93 5.71 4.40 -18.06
C PHE A 93 5.40 5.40 -19.18
N SER A 94 6.44 6.00 -19.78
CA SER A 94 6.29 7.00 -20.83
C SER A 94 7.53 7.07 -21.71
N THR A 95 7.32 7.35 -23.00
CA THR A 95 8.41 7.66 -23.94
C THR A 95 8.91 9.11 -23.79
N GLY A 96 8.08 10.00 -23.24
CA GLY A 96 8.37 11.42 -22.99
C GLY A 96 9.04 11.65 -21.63
N GLN A 97 8.98 12.88 -21.12
CA GLN A 97 9.40 13.22 -19.77
C GLN A 97 8.20 13.08 -18.81
N PRO A 98 8.24 12.16 -17.83
CA PRO A 98 7.20 12.08 -16.81
C PRO A 98 7.19 13.35 -15.94
N TRP A 99 6.02 13.68 -15.40
CA TRP A 99 5.83 14.85 -14.55
C TRP A 99 6.53 14.71 -13.17
N LEU A 100 6.67 13.49 -12.66
CA LEU A 100 7.53 13.13 -11.53
C LEU A 100 8.60 12.14 -11.98
N ALA A 101 9.79 12.22 -11.38
CA ALA A 101 10.86 11.27 -11.65
C ALA A 101 10.47 9.83 -11.29
N VAL A 102 10.92 8.88 -12.11
CA VAL A 102 10.76 7.44 -11.83
C VAL A 102 11.78 7.01 -10.79
N ASN A 103 11.36 6.19 -9.81
CA ASN A 103 12.27 5.71 -8.78
C ASN A 103 13.48 5.00 -9.43
N PRO A 104 14.72 5.36 -9.08
CA PRO A 104 15.91 4.72 -9.65
C PRO A 104 15.94 3.19 -9.48
N ASN A 105 15.27 2.67 -8.44
CA ASN A 105 15.21 1.24 -8.18
C ASN A 105 14.31 0.44 -9.14
N HIS A 106 13.68 1.07 -10.14
CA HIS A 106 12.89 0.37 -11.16
C HIS A 106 13.66 -0.70 -11.94
N GLN A 107 15.00 -0.62 -11.94
CA GLN A 107 15.85 -1.66 -12.51
C GLN A 107 15.71 -3.00 -11.78
N GLU A 108 15.34 -3.00 -10.50
CA GLU A 108 15.16 -4.20 -9.68
C GLU A 108 13.69 -4.45 -9.35
N ILE A 109 12.93 -3.38 -9.09
CA ILE A 109 11.52 -3.44 -8.71
C ILE A 109 10.68 -3.03 -9.92
N ASN A 110 10.12 -3.98 -10.64
CA ASN A 110 9.20 -3.67 -11.73
C ASN A 110 8.27 -4.86 -12.01
N VAL A 111 7.20 -4.62 -12.76
CA VAL A 111 6.21 -5.65 -13.11
C VAL A 111 6.82 -6.79 -13.91
N GLN A 112 7.68 -6.51 -14.88
CA GLN A 112 8.34 -7.55 -15.68
C GLN A 112 9.11 -8.55 -14.79
N GLU A 113 9.92 -8.07 -13.86
CA GLU A 113 10.67 -8.92 -12.92
C GLU A 113 9.74 -9.63 -11.93
N ALA A 114 8.69 -8.96 -11.44
CA ALA A 114 7.72 -9.56 -10.54
C ALA A 114 6.94 -10.72 -11.19
N LEU A 115 6.62 -10.61 -12.50
CA LEU A 115 5.97 -11.67 -13.25
C LEU A 115 6.92 -12.82 -13.61
N ALA A 116 8.22 -12.54 -13.76
CA ALA A 116 9.23 -13.56 -14.03
C ALA A 116 9.56 -14.43 -12.80
N ASN A 117 9.30 -13.93 -11.59
CA ASN A 117 9.57 -14.62 -10.33
C ASN A 117 8.28 -15.19 -9.70
N PRO A 118 8.08 -16.52 -9.66
CA PRO A 118 6.90 -17.15 -9.03
C PRO A 118 6.73 -16.85 -7.54
N ASP A 119 7.82 -16.55 -6.85
CA ASP A 119 7.82 -16.19 -5.43
C ASP A 119 7.65 -14.68 -5.21
N SER A 120 7.25 -13.90 -6.22
CA SER A 120 7.14 -12.44 -6.08
C SER A 120 6.00 -11.99 -5.14
N ILE A 121 6.06 -10.71 -4.77
CA ILE A 121 4.97 -10.04 -4.05
C ILE A 121 3.68 -10.11 -4.88
N PHE A 122 3.78 -9.97 -6.22
CA PHE A 122 2.63 -9.98 -7.13
C PHE A 122 1.82 -11.27 -7.00
N TYR A 123 2.48 -12.42 -7.04
CA TYR A 123 1.80 -13.71 -6.89
C TYR A 123 1.24 -13.93 -5.49
N THR A 124 1.81 -13.28 -4.47
CA THR A 124 1.21 -13.27 -3.12
C THR A 124 -0.13 -12.52 -3.13
N TYR A 125 -0.19 -11.32 -3.71
CA TYR A 125 -1.46 -10.58 -3.87
C TYR A 125 -2.48 -11.35 -4.71
N GLN A 126 -2.06 -11.92 -5.84
CA GLN A 126 -2.94 -12.72 -6.70
C GLN A 126 -3.55 -13.89 -5.92
N LYS A 127 -2.73 -14.62 -5.15
CA LYS A 127 -3.19 -15.73 -4.31
C LYS A 127 -4.14 -15.27 -3.20
N LEU A 128 -3.88 -14.14 -2.57
CA LEU A 128 -4.75 -13.57 -1.53
C LEU A 128 -6.13 -13.19 -2.08
N VAL A 129 -6.17 -12.58 -3.27
CA VAL A 129 -7.43 -12.27 -3.98
C VAL A 129 -8.18 -13.56 -4.32
N GLN A 130 -7.48 -14.59 -4.79
CA GLN A 130 -8.09 -15.89 -5.08
C GLN A 130 -8.68 -16.52 -3.82
N ILE A 131 -7.89 -16.61 -2.73
CA ILE A 131 -8.34 -17.15 -1.44
C ILE A 131 -9.62 -16.44 -0.99
N ARG A 132 -9.67 -15.10 -1.05
CA ARG A 132 -10.83 -14.33 -0.61
C ARG A 132 -12.09 -14.59 -1.46
N LYS A 133 -11.93 -14.83 -2.77
CA LYS A 133 -13.02 -15.19 -3.68
C LYS A 133 -13.57 -16.59 -3.42
N GLU A 134 -12.68 -17.54 -3.12
CA GLU A 134 -13.04 -18.95 -2.90
C GLU A 134 -13.57 -19.22 -1.47
N ASN A 135 -13.27 -18.33 -0.52
CA ASN A 135 -13.56 -18.52 0.90
C ASN A 135 -14.53 -17.45 1.44
N SER A 136 -15.82 -17.69 1.27
CA SER A 136 -16.89 -16.77 1.71
C SER A 136 -16.88 -16.48 3.22
N TRP A 137 -16.29 -17.36 4.04
CA TRP A 137 -16.13 -17.17 5.47
C TRP A 137 -15.23 -15.96 5.81
N LEU A 138 -14.24 -15.62 4.97
CA LEU A 138 -13.42 -14.41 5.14
C LEU A 138 -14.22 -13.11 4.98
N ILE A 139 -15.38 -13.18 4.30
CA ILE A 139 -16.24 -12.01 4.01
C ILE A 139 -17.37 -11.90 5.05
N HIS A 140 -17.97 -13.04 5.45
CA HIS A 140 -19.29 -13.05 6.10
C HIS A 140 -19.31 -13.33 7.61
N LEU A 141 -18.19 -13.65 8.28
CA LEU A 141 -18.17 -14.39 9.57
C LEU A 141 -18.90 -13.78 10.80
N ILE A 142 -19.61 -12.64 10.71
CA ILE A 142 -20.29 -12.05 11.89
C ILE A 142 -21.82 -12.16 11.84
N LEU A 143 -22.47 -12.38 10.69
CA LEU A 143 -23.95 -12.38 10.65
C LEU A 143 -24.60 -13.76 10.68
N SER A 144 -23.91 -14.82 10.25
CA SER A 144 -24.45 -16.18 10.26
C SER A 144 -24.34 -16.85 11.63
N SER A 145 -23.28 -16.57 12.40
CA SER A 145 -23.06 -17.22 13.70
C SER A 145 -24.05 -16.77 14.78
N TRP A 146 -24.39 -15.47 14.86
CA TRP A 146 -25.36 -14.97 15.86
C TRP A 146 -26.81 -15.38 15.55
N LYS A 147 -27.20 -15.43 14.26
CA LYS A 147 -28.52 -15.98 13.85
C LYS A 147 -28.61 -17.50 14.01
N GLN A 148 -27.49 -18.22 13.95
CA GLN A 148 -27.46 -19.66 14.21
C GLN A 148 -27.42 -19.99 15.71
N LEU A 149 -26.70 -19.20 16.53
CA LEU A 149 -26.62 -19.38 17.98
C LEU A 149 -27.97 -19.09 18.68
N THR A 150 -28.73 -18.10 18.22
CA THR A 150 -30.08 -17.79 18.75
C THR A 150 -31.16 -18.81 18.34
N ARG A 151 -30.86 -19.70 17.40
CA ARG A 151 -31.77 -20.79 17.01
C ARG A 151 -31.85 -21.91 18.05
N PHE A 152 -30.85 -22.02 18.93
CA PHE A 152 -30.78 -23.02 20.00
C PHE A 152 -31.10 -22.46 21.40
N LEU A 153 -31.35 -21.15 21.53
CA LEU A 153 -31.78 -20.55 22.78
C LEU A 153 -33.31 -20.65 22.96
N PRO A 154 -33.79 -21.00 24.17
CA PRO A 154 -35.22 -21.04 24.48
C PRO A 154 -35.86 -19.67 24.26
N ILE A 155 -37.14 -19.67 23.89
CA ILE A 155 -37.92 -18.47 23.49
C ILE A 155 -37.85 -17.36 24.54
N SER A 156 -37.70 -17.69 25.83
CA SER A 156 -37.61 -16.74 26.94
C SER A 156 -36.40 -15.80 26.91
N VAL A 157 -35.35 -16.14 26.16
CA VAL A 157 -34.11 -15.32 26.06
C VAL A 157 -34.15 -14.37 24.85
N ARG A 158 -35.09 -14.56 23.91
CA ARG A 158 -35.17 -13.77 22.67
C ARG A 158 -35.67 -12.33 22.86
N THR A 159 -36.38 -12.06 23.95
CA THR A 159 -37.02 -10.76 24.21
C THR A 159 -36.09 -9.69 24.78
N VAL A 160 -34.90 -10.06 25.28
CA VAL A 160 -34.02 -9.11 25.99
C VAL A 160 -33.14 -8.29 25.05
N THR A 161 -32.95 -8.71 23.79
CA THR A 161 -31.92 -8.12 22.90
C THR A 161 -32.44 -7.11 21.87
N VAL A 162 -33.69 -6.64 21.96
CA VAL A 162 -34.24 -5.62 21.04
C VAL A 162 -34.45 -4.25 21.72
N ALA A 163 -33.99 -4.08 22.96
CA ALA A 163 -34.07 -2.81 23.67
C ALA A 163 -32.76 -2.49 24.43
N SER A 164 -31.73 -2.11 23.68
CA SER A 164 -30.60 -1.28 24.14
C SER A 164 -29.72 -0.88 22.96
#